data_AF-A0A524B085-F1
#
_entry.id   AF-A0A524B085-F1
#
_cell.length_a   1.000
_cell.length_b   1.000
_cell.length_c   1.000
_cell.angle_alpha   90.00
_cell.angle_beta   90.00
_cell.angle_gamma   90.00
#
_symmetry.space_group_name_H-M   'P 1'
#
loop_
_entity.id
_entity.type
_entity.pdbx_description
1 polymer ?
#
loop_
_entity_poly.entity_id
_entity_poly.type
_entity_poly.pdbx_seq_one_letter_code
_entity_poly.pdbx_strand_id
1 'polypeptide(L)' 'MYTTCAIPDCDVPYHRCQIHHIDYWENGGRTDLDNQVPLCSRHHHAVHEGGWTLSLEPSTREVTLTRP' A
#
# COMPACT_ATOMS: atom_id res chain seq x y z
N MET A 1 -1.41 -1.40 -13.16
CA MET A 1 -2.65 -0.99 -12.46
C MET A 1 -3.13 -2.18 -11.64
N TYR A 2 -3.46 -2.01 -10.36
CA TYR A 2 -3.76 -3.13 -9.46
C TYR A 2 -5.19 -3.66 -9.65
N THR A 3 -5.34 -4.98 -9.68
CA THR A 3 -6.64 -5.66 -9.67
C THR A 3 -6.99 -6.24 -8.29
N THR A 4 -5.99 -6.34 -7.42
CA THR A 4 -6.06 -6.88 -6.05
C THR A 4 -5.27 -5.99 -5.09
N CYS A 5 -5.20 -6.39 -3.82
CA CYS A 5 -4.30 -5.83 -2.82
C CYS A 5 -2.85 -5.81 -3.34
N ALA A 6 -2.12 -4.73 -3.08
CA ALA A 6 -0.75 -4.53 -3.59
C ALA A 6 0.32 -5.39 -2.90
N ILE A 7 -0.01 -6.04 -1.77
CA ILE A 7 0.89 -7.00 -1.11
C ILE A 7 0.95 -8.29 -1.93
N PRO A 8 2.17 -8.81 -2.23
CA PRO A 8 2.35 -10.08 -2.92
C PRO A 8 1.52 -11.22 -2.29
N ASP A 9 1.01 -12.10 -3.15
CA ASP A 9 0.19 -13.27 -2.78
C ASP A 9 -1.14 -12.94 -2.07
N CYS A 10 -1.66 -11.71 -2.23
CA CYS A 10 -2.96 -11.33 -1.70
C CYS A 10 -4.01 -11.13 -2.80
N ASP A 11 -4.97 -12.05 -2.87
CA ASP A 11 -6.01 -12.04 -3.90
C ASP A 11 -7.26 -11.22 -3.54
N VAL A 12 -7.22 -10.40 -2.48
CA VAL A 12 -8.37 -9.55 -2.13
C VAL A 12 -8.60 -8.55 -3.27
N PRO A 13 -9.80 -8.49 -3.87
CA PRO A 13 -10.03 -7.67 -5.05
C PRO A 13 -9.99 -6.17 -4.71
N TYR A 14 -9.55 -5.36 -5.68
CA TYR A 14 -9.34 -3.92 -5.53
C TYR A 14 -10.54 -3.17 -4.90
N HIS A 15 -11.78 -3.53 -5.27
CA HIS A 15 -12.99 -2.88 -4.75
C HIS A 15 -13.23 -3.13 -3.25
N ARG A 16 -12.47 -4.02 -2.62
CA ARG A 16 -12.45 -4.27 -1.16
C ARG A 16 -11.20 -3.70 -0.48
N CYS A 17 -10.37 -2.95 -1.19
CA CYS A 17 -9.17 -2.33 -0.66
C CYS A 17 -9.45 -0.88 -0.21
N GLN A 18 -8.61 -0.43 0.70
CA GLN A 18 -8.46 0.96 1.11
C GLN A 18 -7.22 1.52 0.41
N ILE A 19 -7.28 2.77 -0.02
CA ILE A 19 -6.12 3.42 -0.64
C ILE A 19 -5.21 3.96 0.45
N HIS A 20 -3.97 3.47 0.45
CA HIS A 20 -2.96 3.78 1.43
C HIS A 20 -1.89 4.68 0.80
N HIS A 21 -1.48 5.71 1.53
CA HIS A 21 -0.36 6.57 1.13
C HIS A 21 0.95 5.93 1.60
N ILE A 22 1.95 5.84 0.72
CA ILE A 22 3.29 5.35 1.08
C ILE A 22 3.99 6.37 1.97
N ASP A 23 4.13 7.60 1.48
CA ASP A 23 4.44 8.76 2.32
C ASP A 23 3.12 9.26 2.89
N TYR A 24 2.94 9.10 4.21
CA TYR A 24 1.72 9.50 4.89
C TYR A 24 1.34 10.96 4.59
N TRP A 25 0.04 11.20 4.44
CA TRP A 25 -0.50 12.54 4.21
C TRP A 25 -0.07 13.53 5.31
N GLU A 26 -0.03 13.09 6.57
CA GLU A 26 0.41 13.94 7.71
C GLU A 26 1.87 14.41 7.61
N ASN A 27 2.70 13.69 6.83
CA ASN A 27 4.08 14.05 6.54
C ASN A 27 4.22 14.89 5.26
N GLY A 28 3.10 15.34 4.68
CA GLY A 28 3.09 16.08 3.41
C GLY A 28 3.11 15.20 2.16
N GLY A 29 2.85 13.90 2.31
CA GLY A 29 2.76 12.98 1.17
C GLY A 29 1.67 13.38 0.17
N ARG A 30 1.97 13.25 -1.12
CA ARG A 30 1.06 13.65 -2.19
C ARG A 30 -0.13 12.71 -2.30
N THR A 31 -1.30 13.24 -2.65
CA THR A 31 -2.49 12.44 -2.99
C THR A 31 -2.55 12.24 -4.50
N ASP A 32 -1.70 11.36 -5.01
CA ASP A 32 -1.72 10.90 -6.40
C ASP A 32 -1.39 9.40 -6.49
N LEU A 33 -1.52 8.83 -7.69
CA LEU A 33 -1.29 7.41 -7.86
C LEU A 33 0.15 7.03 -7.54
N ASP A 34 1.13 7.90 -7.78
CA ASP A 34 2.55 7.64 -7.57
C ASP A 34 2.90 7.42 -6.09
N ASN A 35 2.13 8.01 -5.17
CA ASN A 35 2.28 7.82 -3.72
C ASN A 35 1.24 6.88 -3.08
N GLN A 36 0.41 6.18 -3.85
CA GLN A 36 -0.71 5.41 -3.30
C GLN A 36 -0.78 3.97 -3.79
N VAL A 37 -1.17 3.06 -2.89
CA VAL A 37 -1.40 1.63 -3.18
C VAL A 37 -2.71 1.12 -2.55
N PRO A 38 -3.42 0.18 -3.19
CA PRO A 38 -4.59 -0.46 -2.58
C PRO A 38 -4.17 -1.56 -1.59
N LEU A 39 -4.63 -1.49 -0.35
CA LEU A 39 -4.43 -2.52 0.67
C LEU A 39 -5.76 -3.06 1.17
N CYS A 40 -5.86 -4.39 1.33
CA CYS A 40 -7.03 -4.96 2.03
C CYS A 40 -7.00 -4.54 3.51
N SER A 41 -8.16 -4.58 4.19
CA SER A 41 -8.28 -4.19 5.61
C SER A 41 -7.18 -4.82 6.49
N ARG A 42 -6.89 -6.12 6.32
CA ARG A 42 -5.84 -6.82 7.08
C ARG A 42 -4.45 -6.18 6.89
N HIS A 43 -4.06 -5.91 5.65
CA HIS A 43 -2.73 -5.34 5.36
C HIS A 43 -2.67 -3.84 5.66
N HIS A 44 -3.78 -3.12 5.52
CA HIS A 44 -3.86 -1.71 5.88
C HIS A 44 -3.54 -1.52 7.38
N HIS A 45 -4.17 -2.31 8.26
CA HIS A 45 -3.84 -2.28 9.70
C HIS A 45 -2.41 -2.77 9.98
N ALA A 46 -1.90 -3.76 9.25
CA ALA A 46 -0.53 -4.24 9.44
C ALA A 46 0.52 -3.14 9.17
N VAL A 47 0.27 -2.24 8.20
CA VAL A 47 1.16 -1.12 7.88
C VAL A 47 0.97 0.06 8.82
N HIS A 48 -0.26 0.36 9.24
CA HIS A 48 -0.52 1.45 10.18
C HIS A 48 -0.09 1.13 11.62
N GLU A 49 -0.29 -0.11 12.07
CA GLU A 49 -0.22 -0.49 13.49
C GLU A 49 0.70 -1.69 13.74
N GLY A 50 0.86 -2.57 12.74
CA GLY A 50 1.62 -3.82 12.85
C GLY A 50 3.12 -3.70 12.60
N GLY A 51 3.64 -2.48 12.42
CA GLY A 51 5.06 -2.22 12.17
C GLY A 51 5.54 -2.61 10.78
N TRP A 52 4.65 -2.97 9.85
CA TRP A 52 5.03 -3.24 8.48
C TRP A 52 5.35 -1.92 7.78
N THR A 53 6.40 -1.90 6.97
CA THR A 53 6.76 -0.73 6.17
C THR A 53 6.73 -1.09 4.70
N LEU A 54 6.25 -0.15 3.89
CA LEU A 54 6.14 -0.29 2.44
C LEU A 54 7.04 0.73 1.76
N SER A 55 7.59 0.33 0.62
CA SER A 55 8.21 1.23 -0.34
C SER A 55 7.69 0.88 -1.73
N LEU A 56 7.52 1.89 -2.57
CA LEU A 56 6.96 1.74 -3.90
C LEU A 56 7.97 2.25 -4.92
N GLU A 57 8.36 1.39 -5.86
CA GLU A 57 9.18 1.79 -6.98
C GLU A 57 8.32 2.62 -7.97
N PRO A 58 8.63 3.90 -8.20
CA PRO A 58 7.76 4.78 -9.01
C PRO A 58 7.57 4.27 -10.44
N SER A 59 8.59 3.63 -11.02
CA SER A 59 8.57 3.19 -12.41
C SER A 59 7.81 1.88 -12.63
N THR A 60 8.06 0.87 -11.79
CA THR A 60 7.51 -0.48 -11.95
C THR A 60 6.24 -0.69 -11.14
N ARG A 61 5.97 0.17 -10.15
CA ARG A 61 4.89 0.01 -9.16
C ARG A 61 5.06 -1.24 -8.30
N GLU A 62 6.27 -1.77 -8.22
CA GLU A 62 6.60 -2.90 -7.35
C GLU A 62 6.64 -2.42 -5.90
N VAL A 63 5.98 -3.18 -5.04
CA VAL A 63 5.93 -2.92 -3.60
C VAL A 63 6.98 -3.76 -2.91
N THR A 64 7.90 -3.10 -2.22
CA THR A 64 8.79 -3.75 -1.26
C THR A 64 8.13 -3.69 0.11
N LEU A 65 7.98 -4.85 0.75
CA LEU A 65 7.41 -4.98 2.10
C LEU A 65 8.51 -5.39 3.07
N THR A 66 8.69 -4.61 4.13
CA THR A 66 9.49 -5.02 5.29
C THR A 66 8.55 -5.27 6.46
N ARG A 67 8.75 -6.40 7.14
CA ARG A 67 8.00 -6.81 8.33
C ARG A 67 8.92 -6.64 9.55
N PRO A 68 8.37 -6.42 10.76
CA PRO A 68 9.16 -6.40 11.98
C PRO A 68 9.91 -7.71 12.23
#